data_AF-A0AAD6NEC3-F1
#
_entry.id   AF-A0AAD6NEC3-F1
#
_cell.length_a   1.000
_cell.length_b   1.000
_cell.length_c   1.000
_cell.angle_alpha   90.00
_cell.angle_beta   90.00
_cell.angle_gamma   90.00
#
_symmetry.space_group_name_H-M   'P 1'
#
loop_
_entity.id
_entity.type
_entity.pdbx_description
1 polymer ?
#
loop_
_entity_poly.entity_id
_entity_poly.type
_entity_poly.pdbx_seq_one_letter_code
_entity_poly.pdbx_strand_id
1 'polypeptide(L)'
;MDSFVSRKRRRLSNSGEESSLNQESSHPDDSTDIKLAILLSLFPEIKQDELLDVLVSCDGSVETTSALLSTQAIASTPLTKKRAAPASSLGMQTSLSSHVFTTAEDGTMKPINETVKKRRPPPTKKGQTLHLYSPEDIAAYTPCTIVHNFLPTEAANALLEELLDESKYFQRYDFQVFNRTVQSPHTHAVYVSTPEEHRQQTSEYTYGGTYRSNVRQATPKLRSVSRQVQTVVNEEIQKRIRDVYPGGNKLQYQSSKEWKPNAAFVNCYDGPTESVGYHSDELTYLGPHPVIGSLSLGVAREFRVRRIVAQGEEEANREANEDKDTSPSSKSTESQEASAARADAQGQISIHLPHNSLLIMHAEMQEEWKHSIAPAQTISPHPISGNRRINITYRWYRDTLHPRYTPRCRCGQHAILRCSQRKQETRGRYMWMCYAGFAPGKEGCTFFQWAEFDDDGNPVWDKKRIEDDAPTLANFSASQ
;
A
#
# COMPACT_ATOMS: atom_id res chain seq x y z
N MET A 1 -17.14 19.51 -49.36
CA MET A 1 -18.23 20.30 -48.76
C MET A 1 -18.11 20.18 -47.25
N ASP A 2 -16.96 20.52 -46.68
CA ASP A 2 -16.42 21.87 -46.44
C ASP A 2 -16.76 22.36 -45.02
N SER A 3 -15.66 22.63 -44.31
CA SER A 3 -15.45 23.41 -43.10
C SER A 3 -16.38 24.60 -42.87
N PHE A 4 -16.54 25.04 -41.60
CA PHE A 4 -16.46 26.45 -41.14
C PHE A 4 -16.74 26.48 -39.61
N VAL A 5 -15.75 26.61 -38.71
CA VAL A 5 -15.04 27.83 -38.26
C VAL A 5 -15.94 28.96 -37.72
N SER A 6 -15.90 29.12 -36.39
CA SER A 6 -15.78 30.36 -35.59
C SER A 6 -16.72 31.55 -35.81
N ARG A 7 -17.31 32.06 -34.71
CA ARG A 7 -17.54 33.50 -34.38
C ARG A 7 -18.22 33.59 -33.00
N LYS A 8 -17.59 34.14 -31.95
CA LYS A 8 -17.29 35.55 -31.57
C LYS A 8 -18.33 36.14 -30.59
N ARG A 9 -17.78 36.52 -29.42
CA ARG A 9 -18.28 37.34 -28.30
C ARG A 9 -19.24 38.48 -28.70
N ARG A 10 -20.26 38.74 -27.88
CA ARG A 10 -21.05 39.99 -27.87
C ARG A 10 -20.93 40.66 -26.49
N ARG A 11 -20.67 41.97 -26.47
CA ARG A 11 -20.50 42.85 -25.30
C ARG A 11 -21.44 44.04 -25.48
N LEU A 12 -22.29 44.34 -24.49
CA LEU A 12 -23.09 45.57 -24.26
C LEU A 12 -23.44 45.55 -22.76
N SER A 13 -22.91 46.38 -21.84
CA SER A 13 -23.02 47.84 -21.58
C SER A 13 -24.24 48.26 -20.71
N ASN A 14 -23.89 48.69 -19.49
CA ASN A 14 -24.56 49.44 -18.41
C ASN A 14 -25.90 50.19 -18.61
N SER A 15 -26.74 50.07 -17.58
CA SER A 15 -27.52 51.10 -16.85
C SER A 15 -28.00 50.40 -15.55
N GLY A 16 -27.75 50.81 -14.30
CA GLY A 16 -27.70 52.13 -13.68
C GLY A 16 -28.98 52.33 -12.86
N GLU A 17 -28.99 51.98 -11.56
CA GLU A 17 -29.72 52.66 -10.47
C GLU A 17 -29.56 51.95 -9.12
N GLU A 18 -29.39 52.76 -8.07
CA GLU A 18 -29.09 52.41 -6.67
C GLU A 18 -30.36 52.08 -5.88
N SER A 19 -30.28 51.07 -5.00
CA SER A 19 -30.99 51.10 -3.71
C SER A 19 -30.38 50.11 -2.72
N SER A 20 -29.93 50.66 -1.60
CA SER A 20 -29.44 50.05 -0.37
C SER A 20 -30.29 48.91 0.19
N LEU A 21 -29.65 47.84 0.68
CA LEU A 21 -30.09 47.02 1.82
C LEU A 21 -28.94 46.09 2.28
N ASN A 22 -28.78 45.99 3.61
CA ASN A 22 -27.93 45.03 4.31
C ASN A 22 -28.13 43.59 3.78
N GLN A 23 -27.04 42.89 3.42
CA GLN A 23 -27.02 41.42 3.42
C GLN A 23 -25.59 40.87 3.39
N GLU A 24 -25.42 39.82 4.19
CA GLU A 24 -24.23 38.98 4.35
C GLU A 24 -23.62 38.62 2.98
N SER A 25 -22.36 39.02 2.76
CA SER A 25 -21.62 38.66 1.55
C SER A 25 -21.02 37.27 1.69
N SER A 26 -21.80 36.25 1.33
CA SER A 26 -21.27 35.05 0.72
C SER A 26 -20.65 35.42 -0.64
N HIS A 27 -19.32 35.48 -0.73
CA HIS A 27 -18.61 35.60 -2.00
C HIS A 27 -17.81 34.32 -2.32
N PRO A 28 -17.62 34.04 -3.61
CA PRO A 28 -17.47 32.71 -4.19
C PRO A 28 -16.00 32.27 -4.14
N ASP A 29 -15.75 31.00 -4.48
CA ASP A 29 -14.42 30.44 -4.73
C ASP A 29 -13.50 31.42 -5.46
N ASP A 30 -12.67 32.13 -4.71
CA ASP A 30 -11.60 32.93 -5.27
C ASP A 30 -10.58 31.98 -5.88
N SER A 31 -10.43 32.05 -7.21
CA SER A 31 -9.39 31.32 -7.95
C SER A 31 -8.04 31.48 -7.25
N THR A 32 -7.26 30.40 -7.17
CA THR A 32 -5.92 30.40 -6.56
C THR A 32 -5.04 31.55 -7.06
N ASP A 33 -5.21 31.95 -8.33
CA ASP A 33 -4.50 33.08 -8.94
C ASP A 33 -4.82 34.43 -8.28
N ILE A 34 -6.07 34.64 -7.84
CA ILE A 34 -6.52 35.87 -7.15
C ILE A 34 -5.93 35.90 -5.74
N LYS A 35 -5.99 34.77 -5.04
CA LYS A 35 -5.43 34.61 -3.69
C LYS A 35 -3.91 34.82 -3.69
N LEU A 36 -3.22 34.30 -4.70
CA LEU A 36 -1.79 34.56 -4.91
C LEU A 36 -1.49 36.02 -5.24
N ALA A 37 -2.30 36.67 -6.08
CA ALA A 37 -2.11 38.08 -6.39
C ALA A 37 -2.27 38.97 -5.15
N ILE A 38 -3.23 38.65 -4.27
CA ILE A 38 -3.40 39.35 -2.98
C ILE A 38 -2.17 39.16 -2.10
N LEU A 39 -1.68 37.92 -1.95
CA LEU A 39 -0.50 37.62 -1.14
C LEU A 39 0.79 38.25 -1.69
N LEU A 40 0.97 38.28 -3.01
CA LEU A 40 2.10 38.97 -3.66
C LEU A 40 2.07 40.48 -3.45
N SER A 41 0.87 41.07 -3.35
CA SER A 41 0.73 42.49 -3.01
C SER A 41 1.05 42.79 -1.54
N LEU A 42 0.78 41.84 -0.64
CA LEU A 42 1.04 41.99 0.81
C LEU A 42 2.48 41.66 1.19
N PHE A 43 3.13 40.73 0.46
CA PHE A 43 4.48 40.25 0.72
C PHE A 43 5.34 40.25 -0.56
N PRO A 44 5.67 41.42 -1.13
CA PRO A 44 6.35 41.53 -2.42
C PRO A 44 7.79 40.96 -2.44
N GLU A 45 8.38 40.74 -1.27
CA GLU A 45 9.73 40.16 -1.12
C GLU A 45 9.75 38.62 -1.17
N ILE A 46 8.57 37.97 -1.10
CA ILE A 46 8.44 36.50 -1.10
C ILE A 46 8.06 36.04 -2.51
N LYS A 47 8.72 34.99 -3.01
CA LYS A 47 8.44 34.48 -4.36
C LYS A 47 7.06 33.85 -4.43
N GLN A 48 6.42 33.95 -5.60
CA GLN A 48 5.11 33.38 -5.87
C GLN A 48 5.02 31.87 -5.54
N ASP A 49 6.04 31.09 -5.87
CA ASP A 49 6.07 29.65 -5.58
C ASP A 49 6.05 29.38 -4.06
N GLU A 50 6.78 30.18 -3.28
CA GLU A 50 6.82 30.09 -1.82
C GLU A 50 5.48 30.52 -1.21
N LEU A 51 4.82 31.54 -1.77
CA LEU A 51 3.47 31.96 -1.33
C LEU A 51 2.40 30.91 -1.68
N LEU A 52 2.53 30.22 -2.81
CA LEU A 52 1.63 29.14 -3.20
C LEU A 52 1.73 27.96 -2.24
N ASP A 53 2.94 27.56 -1.86
CA ASP A 53 3.16 26.49 -0.90
C ASP A 53 2.57 26.82 0.47
N VAL A 54 2.72 28.05 0.95
CA VAL A 54 2.13 28.50 2.23
C VAL A 54 0.61 28.61 2.11
N LEU A 55 0.08 29.10 0.98
CA LEU A 55 -1.36 29.19 0.74
C LEU A 55 -2.02 27.80 0.70
N VAL A 56 -1.37 26.82 0.06
CA VAL A 56 -1.80 25.42 0.06
C VAL A 56 -1.75 24.83 1.48
N SER A 57 -0.72 25.18 2.26
CA SER A 57 -0.58 24.75 3.66
C SER A 57 -1.65 25.34 4.59
N CYS A 58 -2.30 26.41 4.16
CA CYS A 58 -3.36 27.12 4.86
C CYS A 58 -4.76 26.83 4.29
N ASP A 59 -4.94 25.69 3.62
CA ASP A 59 -6.20 25.28 2.96
C ASP A 59 -6.77 26.35 2.00
N GLY A 60 -5.88 27.15 1.41
CA GLY A 60 -6.27 28.22 0.49
C GLY A 60 -6.89 29.45 1.17
N SER A 61 -6.71 29.67 2.48
CA SER A 61 -7.12 30.90 3.18
C SER A 61 -6.01 31.95 3.15
N VAL A 62 -6.31 33.12 2.58
CA VAL A 62 -5.37 34.25 2.49
C VAL A 62 -5.10 34.86 3.87
N GLU A 63 -6.09 34.84 4.75
CA GLU A 63 -6.03 35.42 6.10
C GLU A 63 -5.04 34.65 6.98
N THR A 64 -5.14 33.34 6.97
CA THR A 64 -4.26 32.45 7.74
C THR A 64 -2.84 32.46 7.18
N THR A 65 -2.68 32.47 5.85
CA THR A 65 -1.37 32.64 5.20
C THR A 65 -0.72 33.98 5.58
N SER A 66 -1.47 35.07 5.57
CA SER A 66 -0.95 36.40 5.89
C SER A 66 -0.52 36.54 7.35
N ALA A 67 -1.26 35.93 8.29
CA ALA A 67 -0.89 35.91 9.71
C ALA A 67 0.42 35.15 9.96
N LEU A 68 0.63 34.06 9.22
CA LEU A 68 1.81 33.19 9.33
C LEU A 68 3.07 33.85 8.72
N LEU A 69 2.92 34.56 7.60
CA LEU A 69 4.03 35.29 6.98
C LEU A 69 4.41 36.55 7.77
N SER A 70 3.44 37.23 8.37
CA SER A 70 3.69 38.40 9.22
C SER A 70 4.46 38.06 10.50
N THR A 71 4.27 36.84 11.04
CA THR A 71 5.01 36.37 12.23
C THR A 71 6.44 35.95 11.88
N GLN A 72 6.70 35.46 10.66
CA GLN A 72 8.06 35.14 10.19
C GLN A 72 8.91 36.39 9.89
N ALA A 73 8.29 37.48 9.41
CA ALA A 73 9.00 38.73 9.11
C ALA A 73 9.63 39.40 10.34
N ILE A 74 9.16 39.09 11.56
CA ILE A 74 9.67 39.64 12.81
C ILE A 74 10.92 38.87 13.30
N ALA A 75 11.23 37.69 12.73
CA ALA A 75 12.17 36.74 13.32
C ALA A 75 13.48 36.48 12.53
N SER A 76 13.85 37.25 11.50
CA SER A 76 15.11 36.97 10.79
C SER A 76 15.92 38.19 10.30
N THR A 77 17.17 38.29 10.77
CA THR A 77 18.29 39.02 10.16
C THR A 77 18.98 38.16 9.08
N PRO A 78 19.61 38.75 8.04
CA PRO A 78 19.96 38.02 6.83
C PRO A 78 21.38 37.42 6.86
N LEU A 79 21.50 36.13 6.57
CA LEU A 79 22.77 35.49 6.18
C LEU A 79 22.69 35.01 4.73
N THR A 80 23.55 35.63 3.92
CA THR A 80 23.77 35.37 2.51
C THR A 80 24.42 34.00 2.29
N LYS A 81 23.89 33.20 1.35
CA LYS A 81 24.70 32.24 0.58
C LYS A 81 24.10 31.98 -0.80
N LYS A 82 24.99 32.02 -1.78
CA LYS A 82 24.78 32.09 -3.24
C LYS A 82 24.10 30.83 -3.80
N ARG A 83 23.22 31.05 -4.79
CA ARG A 83 22.66 30.06 -5.71
C ARG A 83 23.72 29.51 -6.68
N ALA A 84 23.58 28.23 -7.04
CA ALA A 84 23.97 27.68 -8.33
C ALA A 84 22.72 27.05 -8.98
N ALA A 85 22.58 27.20 -10.31
CA ALA A 85 21.39 26.95 -11.13
C ALA A 85 21.23 25.46 -11.55
N PRO A 86 20.08 25.04 -12.14
CA PRO A 86 19.53 23.69 -12.00
C PRO A 86 19.89 22.74 -13.16
N ALA A 87 20.05 21.46 -12.83
CA ALA A 87 19.78 20.34 -13.72
C ALA A 87 18.46 19.71 -13.27
N SER A 88 17.60 19.36 -14.22
CA SER A 88 16.25 18.83 -14.01
C SER A 88 16.26 17.45 -13.33
N SER A 89 16.31 17.42 -12.00
CA SER A 89 15.98 16.25 -11.19
C SER A 89 14.58 16.43 -10.60
N LEU A 90 13.70 15.46 -10.84
CA LEU A 90 12.37 15.34 -10.25
C LEU A 90 12.46 15.57 -8.73
N GLY A 91 11.87 16.68 -8.28
CA GLY A 91 11.94 17.13 -6.90
C GLY A 91 11.33 16.09 -5.95
N MET A 92 12.13 15.67 -4.98
CA MET A 92 11.64 14.94 -3.81
C MET A 92 10.73 15.88 -3.02
N GLN A 93 9.45 15.52 -2.91
CA GLN A 93 8.52 16.25 -2.05
C GLN A 93 8.83 15.88 -0.59
N THR A 94 9.24 16.87 0.22
CA THR A 94 9.59 16.69 1.64
C THR A 94 8.33 16.61 2.52
N SER A 95 8.45 15.89 3.65
CA SER A 95 7.35 15.68 4.61
C SER A 95 6.78 17.00 5.15
N LEU A 96 5.45 17.05 5.35
CA LEU A 96 4.76 18.14 6.03
C LEU A 96 5.17 18.29 7.50
N SER A 97 5.75 17.24 8.11
CA SER A 97 6.10 17.23 9.53
C SER A 97 7.37 18.01 9.88
N SER A 98 8.19 18.40 8.89
CA SER A 98 9.35 19.29 9.10
C SER A 98 9.00 20.77 9.17
N HIS A 99 7.78 21.16 8.80
CA HIS A 99 7.35 22.56 8.74
C HIS A 99 6.31 22.94 9.81
N VAL A 100 5.85 21.99 10.62
CA VAL A 100 4.87 22.24 11.69
C VAL A 100 5.57 22.10 13.05
N PHE A 101 5.73 23.23 13.74
CA PHE A 101 6.22 23.31 15.11
C PHE A 101 5.05 23.38 16.09
N THR A 102 5.12 22.62 17.18
CA THR A 102 4.19 22.76 18.31
C THR A 102 4.93 23.36 19.50
N THR A 103 4.28 24.29 20.20
CA THR A 103 4.74 24.83 21.48
C THR A 103 4.52 23.78 22.58
N ALA A 104 5.61 23.35 23.23
CA ALA A 104 5.53 22.53 24.44
C ALA A 104 4.97 23.36 25.62
N GLU A 105 4.54 22.67 26.70
CA GLU A 105 4.02 23.33 27.92
C GLU A 105 5.05 24.28 28.58
N ASP A 106 6.35 24.06 28.33
CA ASP A 106 7.46 24.91 28.78
C ASP A 106 7.80 26.06 27.80
N GLY A 107 6.97 26.32 26.78
CA GLY A 107 7.14 27.42 25.83
C GLY A 107 8.24 27.22 24.78
N THR A 108 8.87 26.05 24.72
CA THR A 108 9.89 25.72 23.70
C THR A 108 9.22 25.22 22.41
N MET A 109 9.68 25.73 21.26
CA MET A 109 9.23 25.26 19.94
C MET A 109 9.96 23.97 19.58
N LYS A 110 9.20 22.88 19.39
CA LYS A 110 9.75 21.58 18.97
C LYS A 110 9.06 21.09 17.70
N PRO A 111 9.80 20.46 16.77
CA PRO A 111 9.19 19.79 15.62
C PRO A 111 8.30 18.63 16.10
N ILE A 112 7.16 18.40 15.43
CA ILE A 112 6.15 17.38 15.80
C ILE A 112 6.72 15.97 16.04
N ASN A 113 7.90 15.68 15.50
CA ASN A 113 8.67 14.46 15.71
C ASN A 113 8.89 14.11 17.20
N GLU A 114 9.15 15.09 18.08
CA GLU A 114 9.60 14.79 19.46
C GLU A 114 8.47 14.40 20.44
N THR A 115 7.20 14.62 20.11
CA THR A 115 6.05 14.36 21.01
C THR A 115 5.25 13.10 20.66
N VAL A 116 5.84 12.18 19.89
CA VAL A 116 5.14 11.02 19.33
C VAL A 116 5.09 9.85 20.32
N LYS A 117 4.36 10.00 21.43
CA LYS A 117 3.98 8.87 22.31
C LYS A 117 2.50 8.45 22.21
N LYS A 118 1.69 9.14 21.40
CA LYS A 118 0.31 8.71 21.05
C LYS A 118 0.01 9.08 19.58
N ARG A 119 0.37 8.20 18.64
CA ARG A 119 0.06 8.40 17.21
C ARG A 119 -1.45 8.30 17.00
N ARG A 120 -2.11 9.42 16.63
CA ARG A 120 -3.49 9.42 16.13
C ARG A 120 -3.54 8.66 14.79
N PRO A 121 -4.65 7.96 14.46
CA PRO A 121 -4.81 7.35 13.14
C PRO A 121 -4.65 8.43 12.06
N PRO A 122 -4.14 8.07 10.86
CA PRO A 122 -4.06 9.01 9.76
C PRO A 122 -5.45 9.61 9.49
N PRO A 123 -5.55 10.90 9.13
CA PRO A 123 -6.82 11.56 8.86
C PRO A 123 -7.36 11.11 7.49
N THR A 124 -7.63 9.82 7.34
CA THR A 124 -8.25 9.27 6.14
C THR A 124 -9.73 9.64 6.13
N LYS A 125 -10.23 10.06 4.97
CA LYS A 125 -11.65 10.37 4.76
C LYS A 125 -12.18 9.55 3.58
N LYS A 126 -13.45 9.16 3.65
CA LYS A 126 -14.11 8.41 2.58
C LYS A 126 -14.04 9.23 1.29
N GLY A 127 -13.57 8.61 0.21
CA GLY A 127 -13.49 9.24 -1.11
C GLY A 127 -12.27 10.15 -1.31
N GLN A 128 -11.50 10.46 -0.27
CA GLN A 128 -10.24 11.18 -0.38
C GLN A 128 -9.06 10.21 -0.22
N THR A 129 -8.11 10.25 -1.15
CA THR A 129 -6.89 9.45 -1.05
C THR A 129 -5.82 10.29 -0.34
N LEU A 130 -5.29 9.80 0.77
CA LEU A 130 -4.15 10.41 1.46
C LEU A 130 -2.87 9.96 0.78
N HIS A 131 -2.10 10.88 0.18
CA HIS A 131 -0.83 10.55 -0.44
C HIS A 131 0.32 10.72 0.56
N LEU A 132 1.11 9.67 0.76
CA LEU A 132 2.30 9.69 1.60
C LEU A 132 3.54 9.52 0.71
N TYR A 133 4.49 10.43 0.89
CA TYR A 133 5.72 10.49 0.09
C TYR A 133 6.98 10.22 0.92
N SER A 134 7.03 10.66 2.18
CA SER A 134 8.20 10.49 3.03
C SER A 134 8.24 9.08 3.65
N PRO A 135 9.43 8.46 3.77
CA PRO A 135 9.59 7.19 4.47
C PRO A 135 9.07 7.22 5.92
N GLU A 136 9.26 8.34 6.61
CA GLU A 136 8.87 8.52 8.01
C GLU A 136 7.35 8.51 8.16
N ASP A 137 6.61 9.26 7.31
CA ASP A 137 5.15 9.30 7.34
C ASP A 137 4.57 7.93 6.95
N ILE A 138 5.14 7.28 5.93
CA ILE A 138 4.73 5.93 5.51
C ILE A 138 4.86 4.96 6.67
N ALA A 139 6.02 4.93 7.34
CA ALA A 139 6.26 4.07 8.49
C ALA A 139 5.39 4.42 9.70
N ALA A 140 5.02 5.70 9.86
CA ALA A 140 4.21 6.16 10.97
C ALA A 140 2.72 5.85 10.83
N TYR A 141 2.18 5.96 9.62
CA TYR A 141 0.74 5.85 9.36
C TYR A 141 0.31 4.53 8.73
N THR A 142 1.26 3.69 8.33
CA THR A 142 1.00 2.40 7.69
C THR A 142 1.88 1.30 8.29
N PRO A 143 1.53 0.02 8.07
CA PRO A 143 2.39 -1.12 8.38
C PRO A 143 3.49 -1.34 7.33
N CYS A 144 3.93 -0.29 6.64
CA CYS A 144 4.94 -0.38 5.60
C CYS A 144 6.17 0.48 5.93
N THR A 145 7.36 0.03 5.56
CA THR A 145 8.56 0.88 5.42
C THR A 145 8.91 0.96 3.94
N ILE A 146 9.38 2.11 3.45
CA ILE A 146 9.96 2.24 2.11
C ILE A 146 11.44 2.65 2.20
N VAL A 147 12.26 2.03 1.35
CA VAL A 147 13.67 2.38 1.12
C VAL A 147 13.80 2.78 -0.34
N HIS A 148 14.06 4.07 -0.60
CA HIS A 148 14.30 4.58 -1.95
C HIS A 148 15.74 4.35 -2.38
N ASN A 149 15.95 4.26 -3.70
CA ASN A 149 17.26 4.00 -4.31
C ASN A 149 17.97 2.80 -3.66
N PHE A 150 17.20 1.73 -3.46
CA PHE A 150 17.59 0.60 -2.63
C PHE A 150 18.88 -0.09 -3.13
N LEU A 151 18.99 -0.30 -4.44
CA LEU A 151 20.17 -0.86 -5.09
C LEU A 151 21.06 0.24 -5.68
N PRO A 152 22.37 -0.03 -5.87
CA PRO A 152 23.18 0.76 -6.80
C PRO A 152 22.50 0.83 -8.18
N THR A 153 22.56 2.00 -8.83
CA THR A 153 21.87 2.27 -10.10
C THR A 153 22.17 1.23 -11.17
N GLU A 154 23.43 0.83 -11.30
CA GLU A 154 23.86 -0.18 -12.27
C GLU A 154 23.23 -1.55 -11.99
N ALA A 155 23.13 -1.93 -10.71
CA ALA A 155 22.51 -3.19 -10.30
C ALA A 155 20.98 -3.17 -10.50
N ALA A 156 20.33 -2.04 -10.21
CA ALA A 156 18.89 -1.85 -10.45
C ALA A 156 18.56 -1.96 -11.94
N ASN A 157 19.35 -1.31 -12.79
CA ASN A 157 19.19 -1.33 -14.23
C ASN A 157 19.44 -2.73 -14.81
N ALA A 158 20.54 -3.39 -14.40
CA ALA A 158 20.85 -4.73 -14.87
C ALA A 158 19.77 -5.76 -14.48
N LEU A 159 19.21 -5.65 -13.27
CA LEU A 159 18.09 -6.49 -12.85
C LEU A 159 16.81 -6.17 -13.63
N LEU A 160 16.54 -4.89 -13.88
CA LEU A 160 15.38 -4.46 -14.68
C LEU A 160 15.47 -5.01 -16.11
N GLU A 161 16.62 -4.89 -16.77
CA GLU A 161 16.83 -5.42 -18.13
C GLU A 161 16.65 -6.94 -18.18
N GLU A 162 17.24 -7.68 -17.23
CA GLU A 162 17.07 -9.13 -17.11
C GLU A 162 15.59 -9.53 -16.96
N LEU A 163 14.86 -8.86 -16.07
CA LEU A 163 13.46 -9.18 -15.83
C LEU A 163 12.51 -8.70 -16.93
N LEU A 164 12.86 -7.64 -17.66
CA LEU A 164 12.15 -7.25 -18.88
C LEU A 164 12.29 -8.29 -19.98
N ASP A 165 13.47 -8.89 -20.15
CA ASP A 165 13.65 -10.01 -21.08
C ASP A 165 12.82 -11.23 -20.65
N GLU A 166 12.89 -11.60 -19.37
CA GLU A 166 12.09 -12.70 -18.81
C GLU A 166 10.57 -12.44 -18.91
N SER A 167 10.13 -11.19 -18.77
CA SER A 167 8.70 -10.80 -18.80
C SER A 167 7.98 -11.17 -20.08
N LYS A 168 8.70 -11.38 -21.18
CA LYS A 168 8.14 -11.85 -22.46
C LYS A 168 7.46 -13.20 -22.33
N TYR A 169 7.86 -13.99 -21.32
CA TYR A 169 7.34 -15.33 -21.02
C TYR A 169 6.40 -15.35 -19.82
N PHE A 170 6.05 -14.19 -19.25
CA PHE A 170 5.10 -14.14 -18.15
C PHE A 170 3.69 -14.43 -18.63
N GLN A 171 2.87 -14.97 -17.73
CA GLN A 171 1.52 -15.39 -18.06
C GLN A 171 0.51 -14.63 -17.20
N ARG A 172 -0.66 -14.38 -17.79
CA ARG A 172 -1.87 -14.08 -17.03
C ARG A 172 -2.47 -15.40 -16.56
N TYR A 173 -3.10 -15.38 -15.39
CA TYR A 173 -3.83 -16.52 -14.87
C TYR A 173 -5.30 -16.17 -14.73
N ASP A 174 -6.16 -17.18 -14.84
CA ASP A 174 -7.59 -17.04 -14.68
C ASP A 174 -7.99 -17.44 -13.26
N PHE A 175 -8.98 -16.75 -12.71
CA PHE A 175 -9.51 -17.00 -11.37
C PHE A 175 -11.00 -16.70 -11.32
N GLN A 176 -11.74 -17.26 -10.34
CA GLN A 176 -13.16 -16.96 -10.20
C GLN A 176 -13.42 -15.83 -9.21
N VAL A 177 -14.30 -14.92 -9.62
CA VAL A 177 -14.87 -13.87 -8.78
C VAL A 177 -16.38 -13.85 -9.00
N PHE A 178 -17.17 -14.05 -7.95
CA PHE A 178 -18.65 -14.12 -8.02
C PHE A 178 -19.16 -15.07 -9.12
N ASN A 179 -18.61 -16.30 -9.18
CA ASN A 179 -18.90 -17.33 -10.18
C ASN A 179 -18.59 -16.93 -11.64
N ARG A 180 -17.83 -15.85 -11.86
CA ARG A 180 -17.33 -15.46 -13.18
C ARG A 180 -15.83 -15.73 -13.24
N THR A 181 -15.40 -16.43 -14.29
CA THR A 181 -13.97 -16.55 -14.60
C THR A 181 -13.48 -15.23 -15.15
N VAL A 182 -12.49 -14.63 -14.49
CA VAL A 182 -11.81 -13.40 -14.89
C VAL A 182 -10.32 -13.67 -15.01
N GLN A 183 -9.65 -12.88 -15.84
CA GLN A 183 -8.21 -13.00 -16.05
C GLN A 183 -7.46 -11.91 -15.28
N SER A 184 -6.28 -12.25 -14.75
CA SER A 184 -5.40 -11.27 -14.13
C SER A 184 -5.09 -10.12 -15.11
N PRO A 185 -5.25 -8.86 -14.70
CA PRO A 185 -4.97 -7.70 -15.55
C PRO A 185 -3.48 -7.38 -15.67
N HIS A 186 -2.58 -8.23 -15.13
CA HIS A 186 -1.13 -8.11 -15.25
C HIS A 186 -0.51 -9.50 -15.47
N THR A 187 0.70 -9.53 -16.01
CA THR A 187 1.44 -10.77 -16.24
C THR A 187 2.38 -11.06 -15.07
N HIS A 188 2.66 -12.33 -14.80
CA HIS A 188 3.58 -12.71 -13.74
C HIS A 188 4.31 -14.03 -14.00
N ALA A 189 5.37 -14.26 -13.22
CA ALA A 189 6.01 -15.56 -13.02
C ALA A 189 6.46 -15.69 -11.56
N VAL A 190 6.63 -16.94 -11.10
CA VAL A 190 7.19 -17.23 -9.77
C VAL A 190 8.60 -17.76 -9.93
N TYR A 191 9.51 -17.26 -9.11
CA TYR A 191 10.88 -17.72 -9.06
C TYR A 191 11.17 -18.40 -7.73
N VAL A 192 11.98 -19.46 -7.80
CA VAL A 192 12.54 -20.18 -6.66
C VAL A 192 14.01 -20.48 -6.87
N SER A 193 14.73 -20.82 -5.81
CA SER A 193 16.19 -20.85 -5.78
C SER A 193 16.74 -22.09 -6.48
N THR A 194 16.19 -23.26 -6.16
CA THR A 194 16.71 -24.56 -6.59
C THR A 194 15.77 -25.30 -7.56
N PRO A 195 16.30 -26.21 -8.40
CA PRO A 195 15.47 -27.09 -9.23
C PRO A 195 14.55 -27.99 -8.40
N GLU A 196 14.96 -28.36 -7.18
CA GLU A 196 14.13 -29.13 -6.26
C GLU A 196 12.93 -28.32 -5.78
N GLU A 197 13.15 -27.07 -5.37
CA GLU A 197 12.06 -26.15 -5.03
C GLU A 197 11.14 -25.89 -6.23
N HIS A 198 11.69 -25.82 -7.44
CA HIS A 198 10.88 -25.71 -8.66
C HIS A 198 9.95 -26.91 -8.79
N ARG A 199 10.48 -28.15 -8.65
CA ARG A 199 9.64 -29.36 -8.64
C ARG A 199 8.55 -29.26 -7.58
N GLN A 200 8.92 -29.01 -6.33
CA GLN A 200 7.97 -28.89 -5.21
C GLN A 200 6.90 -27.83 -5.46
N GLN A 201 7.26 -26.62 -5.91
CA GLN A 201 6.29 -25.56 -6.20
C GLN A 201 5.33 -25.89 -7.33
N THR A 202 5.78 -26.66 -8.33
CA THR A 202 4.93 -27.09 -9.44
C THR A 202 4.06 -28.30 -9.10
N SER A 203 4.48 -29.17 -8.17
CA SER A 203 3.79 -30.44 -7.87
C SER A 203 3.08 -30.50 -6.51
N GLU A 204 3.47 -29.67 -5.54
CA GLU A 204 3.01 -29.77 -4.14
C GLU A 204 2.33 -28.50 -3.65
N TYR A 205 2.81 -27.32 -4.04
CA TYR A 205 2.24 -26.04 -3.63
C TYR A 205 1.08 -25.64 -4.54
N THR A 206 -0.05 -25.27 -3.94
CA THR A 206 -1.24 -24.78 -4.66
C THR A 206 -1.49 -23.33 -4.30
N TYR A 207 -1.72 -22.50 -5.31
CA TYR A 207 -2.15 -21.12 -5.11
C TYR A 207 -3.56 -20.95 -5.65
N GLY A 208 -4.46 -20.42 -4.84
CA GLY A 208 -5.87 -20.40 -5.19
C GLY A 208 -6.42 -21.77 -5.62
N GLY A 209 -5.96 -22.87 -5.00
CA GLY A 209 -6.42 -24.23 -5.28
C GLY A 209 -5.96 -24.84 -6.61
N THR A 210 -4.99 -24.22 -7.28
CA THR A 210 -4.39 -24.74 -8.53
C THR A 210 -2.87 -24.82 -8.43
N TYR A 211 -2.28 -25.83 -9.07
CA TYR A 211 -0.82 -25.92 -9.22
C TYR A 211 -0.35 -24.92 -10.28
N ARG A 212 0.81 -24.31 -10.04
CA ARG A 212 1.38 -23.31 -10.94
C ARG A 212 2.20 -23.99 -12.03
N SER A 213 1.92 -23.66 -13.28
CA SER A 213 2.68 -24.12 -14.44
C SER A 213 3.87 -23.22 -14.78
N ASN A 214 3.87 -21.95 -14.36
CA ASN A 214 4.92 -20.96 -14.68
C ASN A 214 5.79 -20.62 -13.44
N VAL A 215 6.40 -21.65 -12.86
CA VAL A 215 7.48 -21.50 -11.89
C VAL A 215 8.80 -21.54 -12.66
N ARG A 216 9.77 -20.73 -12.26
CA ARG A 216 11.06 -20.57 -12.92
C ARG A 216 12.17 -20.64 -11.87
N GLN A 217 13.37 -21.00 -12.29
CA GLN A 217 14.53 -20.89 -11.41
C GLN A 217 15.03 -19.44 -11.37
N ALA A 218 15.45 -18.99 -10.19
CA ALA A 218 15.99 -17.66 -9.97
C ALA A 218 17.13 -17.35 -10.94
N THR A 219 17.01 -16.24 -11.65
CA THR A 219 18.05 -15.71 -12.51
C THR A 219 19.22 -15.18 -11.67
N PRO A 220 20.43 -15.04 -12.25
CA PRO A 220 21.61 -14.62 -11.50
C PRO A 220 21.46 -13.26 -10.79
N LYS A 221 20.84 -12.24 -11.42
CA LYS A 221 20.72 -10.91 -10.79
C LYS A 221 19.61 -10.92 -9.74
N LEU A 222 18.50 -11.61 -10.00
CA LEU A 222 17.44 -11.81 -9.00
C LEU A 222 18.00 -12.48 -7.73
N ARG A 223 18.81 -13.52 -7.90
CA ARG A 223 19.48 -14.22 -6.80
C ARG A 223 20.41 -13.29 -6.02
N SER A 224 21.25 -12.53 -6.71
CA SER A 224 22.20 -11.60 -6.10
C SER A 224 21.51 -10.52 -5.26
N VAL A 225 20.38 -9.98 -5.75
CA VAL A 225 19.63 -8.93 -5.06
C VAL A 225 18.87 -9.48 -3.85
N SER A 226 18.42 -10.73 -3.89
CA SER A 226 17.66 -11.33 -2.80
C SER A 226 18.40 -11.30 -1.44
N ARG A 227 19.74 -11.45 -1.45
CA ARG A 227 20.56 -11.36 -0.23
C ARG A 227 20.51 -9.96 0.40
N GLN A 228 20.59 -8.91 -0.42
CA GLN A 228 20.51 -7.53 0.06
C GLN A 228 19.11 -7.24 0.62
N VAL A 229 18.07 -7.75 -0.05
CA VAL A 229 16.68 -7.63 0.43
C VAL A 229 16.52 -8.33 1.77
N GLN A 230 17.05 -9.54 1.93
CA GLN A 230 17.03 -10.27 3.20
C GLN A 230 17.65 -9.46 4.34
N THR A 231 18.85 -8.91 4.14
CA THR A 231 19.53 -8.13 5.17
C THR A 231 18.68 -6.93 5.60
N VAL A 232 18.24 -6.11 4.65
CA VAL A 232 17.48 -4.89 4.96
C VAL A 232 16.08 -5.19 5.53
N VAL A 233 15.40 -6.24 5.05
CA VAL A 233 14.12 -6.66 5.63
C VAL A 233 14.29 -7.08 7.08
N ASN A 234 15.31 -7.88 7.41
CA ASN A 234 15.56 -8.28 8.80
C ASN A 234 15.90 -7.10 9.70
N GLU A 235 16.71 -6.15 9.23
CA GLU A 235 17.03 -4.92 9.96
C GLU A 235 15.76 -4.10 10.26
N GLU A 236 14.90 -3.92 9.27
CA GLU A 236 13.65 -3.17 9.42
C GLU A 236 12.60 -3.92 10.27
N ILE A 237 12.59 -5.26 10.27
CA ILE A 237 11.79 -6.06 11.23
C ILE A 237 12.22 -5.73 12.65
N GLN A 238 13.53 -5.78 12.95
CA GLN A 238 14.04 -5.50 14.28
C GLN A 238 13.77 -4.06 14.70
N LYS A 239 13.93 -3.10 13.79
CA LYS A 239 13.61 -1.70 14.02
C LYS A 239 12.13 -1.49 14.33
N ARG A 240 11.23 -2.10 13.54
CA ARG A 240 9.78 -2.05 13.76
C ARG A 240 9.40 -2.61 15.13
N ILE A 241 9.96 -3.75 15.51
CA ILE A 241 9.73 -4.38 16.81
C ILE A 241 10.14 -3.43 17.95
N ARG A 242 11.35 -2.88 17.90
CA ARG A 242 11.85 -1.98 18.96
C ARG A 242 11.07 -0.67 19.06
N ASP A 243 10.80 -0.05 17.92
CA ASP A 243 10.41 1.38 17.87
C ASP A 243 8.90 1.58 17.76
N VAL A 244 8.15 0.56 17.30
CA VAL A 244 6.71 0.67 17.00
C VAL A 244 5.86 -0.33 17.79
N TYR A 245 6.33 -1.56 17.99
CA TYR A 245 5.49 -2.59 18.63
C TYR A 245 5.43 -2.46 20.16
N PRO A 246 4.31 -2.89 20.79
CA PRO A 246 4.11 -2.73 22.22
C PRO A 246 5.21 -3.38 23.05
N GLY A 247 5.86 -2.58 23.90
CA GLY A 247 6.91 -3.05 24.80
C GLY A 247 8.19 -3.51 24.10
N GLY A 248 8.39 -3.17 22.81
CA GLY A 248 9.57 -3.59 22.06
C GLY A 248 9.57 -5.08 21.71
N ASN A 249 8.40 -5.74 21.73
CA ASN A 249 8.26 -7.18 21.51
C ASN A 249 7.62 -7.48 20.15
N LYS A 250 7.97 -8.63 19.58
CA LYS A 250 7.31 -9.15 18.38
C LYS A 250 5.81 -9.34 18.62
N LEU A 251 5.01 -9.24 17.56
CA LEU A 251 3.58 -9.54 17.66
C LEU A 251 3.35 -11.03 17.90
N GLN A 252 2.23 -11.37 18.54
CA GLN A 252 1.80 -12.77 18.68
C GLN A 252 1.78 -13.44 17.30
N TYR A 253 2.30 -14.66 17.19
CA TYR A 253 2.42 -15.42 15.93
C TYR A 253 3.47 -14.92 14.93
N GLN A 254 4.06 -13.74 15.14
CA GLN A 254 5.19 -13.30 14.33
C GLN A 254 6.40 -14.19 14.66
N SER A 255 7.05 -14.73 13.63
CA SER A 255 8.22 -15.59 13.83
C SER A 255 9.41 -14.82 14.40
N SER A 256 10.08 -15.41 15.40
CA SER A 256 11.36 -14.93 15.95
C SER A 256 12.57 -15.27 15.08
N LYS A 257 12.42 -16.19 14.12
CA LYS A 257 13.49 -16.62 13.23
C LYS A 257 13.81 -15.53 12.19
N GLU A 258 15.05 -15.55 11.71
CA GLU A 258 15.48 -14.70 10.60
C GLU A 258 14.59 -14.90 9.38
N TRP A 259 14.07 -13.79 8.84
CA TRP A 259 13.28 -13.79 7.61
C TRP A 259 14.16 -14.18 6.43
N LYS A 260 13.73 -15.18 5.65
CA LYS A 260 14.52 -15.72 4.52
C LYS A 260 13.66 -15.78 3.26
N PRO A 261 13.95 -14.96 2.24
CA PRO A 261 13.21 -15.07 0.99
C PRO A 261 13.54 -16.41 0.32
N ASN A 262 12.51 -17.19 0.01
CA ASN A 262 12.63 -18.47 -0.71
C ASN A 262 11.61 -18.61 -1.85
N ALA A 263 10.71 -17.63 -2.02
CA ALA A 263 9.89 -17.46 -3.21
C ALA A 263 9.85 -15.98 -3.62
N ALA A 264 9.83 -15.72 -4.93
CA ALA A 264 9.76 -14.36 -5.48
C ALA A 264 8.71 -14.31 -6.57
N PHE A 265 7.70 -13.46 -6.38
CA PHE A 265 6.61 -13.26 -7.30
C PHE A 265 6.94 -12.03 -8.13
N VAL A 266 7.25 -12.24 -9.42
CA VAL A 266 7.60 -11.13 -10.32
C VAL A 266 6.39 -10.81 -11.17
N ASN A 267 5.89 -9.59 -11.00
CA ASN A 267 4.74 -9.05 -11.71
C ASN A 267 5.23 -8.00 -12.70
N CYS A 268 4.74 -8.07 -13.95
CA CYS A 268 4.94 -7.03 -14.96
C CYS A 268 3.60 -6.34 -15.23
N TYR A 269 3.59 -5.03 -15.03
CA TYR A 269 2.47 -4.15 -15.37
C TYR A 269 2.85 -3.37 -16.63
N ASP A 270 2.26 -3.72 -17.77
CA ASP A 270 2.50 -3.09 -19.07
C ASP A 270 1.51 -1.94 -19.31
N GLY A 271 1.95 -0.72 -18.97
CA GLY A 271 1.16 0.48 -19.17
C GLY A 271 0.29 0.88 -17.97
N PRO A 272 -0.53 1.93 -18.15
CA PRO A 272 -1.23 2.59 -17.05
C PRO A 272 -2.47 1.82 -16.56
N THR A 273 -3.07 0.97 -17.40
CA THR A 273 -4.34 0.27 -17.11
C THR A 273 -4.15 -1.02 -16.31
N GLU A 274 -3.02 -1.70 -16.47
CA GLU A 274 -2.72 -2.92 -15.71
C GLU A 274 -2.58 -2.61 -14.22
N SER A 275 -3.22 -3.42 -13.38
CA SER A 275 -3.44 -3.11 -11.96
C SER A 275 -3.56 -4.38 -11.11
N VAL A 276 -3.75 -4.24 -9.81
CA VAL A 276 -4.26 -5.33 -8.96
C VAL A 276 -5.17 -4.73 -7.91
N GLY A 277 -6.39 -5.26 -7.79
CA GLY A 277 -7.39 -4.76 -6.84
C GLY A 277 -7.01 -4.98 -5.38
N TYR A 278 -7.81 -4.42 -4.46
CA TYR A 278 -7.56 -4.56 -3.02
C TYR A 278 -7.59 -6.01 -2.55
N HIS A 279 -6.47 -6.49 -2.03
CA HIS A 279 -6.30 -7.83 -1.49
C HIS A 279 -5.35 -7.84 -0.29
N SER A 280 -5.28 -8.99 0.37
CA SER A 280 -4.21 -9.36 1.29
C SER A 280 -3.54 -10.59 0.70
N ASP A 281 -2.25 -10.76 0.92
CA ASP A 281 -1.52 -11.91 0.40
C ASP A 281 -2.03 -13.23 0.99
N GLU A 282 -1.99 -14.31 0.19
CA GLU A 282 -2.47 -15.62 0.65
C GLU A 282 -1.55 -16.19 1.75
N LEU A 283 -2.12 -16.40 2.94
CA LEU A 283 -1.37 -16.75 4.14
C LEU A 283 -0.95 -18.23 4.21
N THR A 284 -1.50 -19.12 3.38
CA THR A 284 -1.37 -20.58 3.50
C THR A 284 0.05 -21.06 3.82
N TYR A 285 1.05 -20.61 3.05
CA TYR A 285 2.45 -21.00 3.22
C TYR A 285 3.31 -19.95 3.93
N LEU A 286 2.80 -18.72 4.03
CA LEU A 286 3.44 -17.61 4.73
C LEU A 286 3.27 -17.72 6.25
N GLY A 287 2.11 -18.23 6.66
CA GLY A 287 1.67 -18.27 8.04
C GLY A 287 1.04 -16.97 8.52
N PRO A 288 0.68 -16.92 9.81
CA PRO A 288 0.19 -15.72 10.47
C PRO A 288 1.28 -14.64 10.55
N HIS A 289 0.87 -13.37 10.48
CA HIS A 289 1.71 -12.18 10.59
C HIS A 289 3.00 -12.20 9.72
N PRO A 290 2.89 -12.48 8.41
CA PRO A 290 4.05 -12.60 7.56
C PRO A 290 4.63 -11.23 7.19
N VAL A 291 5.95 -11.16 7.07
CA VAL A 291 6.67 -10.00 6.51
C VAL A 291 6.96 -10.25 5.04
N ILE A 292 6.79 -9.22 4.21
CA ILE A 292 6.94 -9.32 2.75
C ILE A 292 7.81 -8.16 2.26
N GLY A 293 8.85 -8.47 1.47
CA GLY A 293 9.70 -7.47 0.82
C GLY A 293 9.31 -7.31 -0.65
N SER A 294 9.07 -6.08 -1.11
CA SER A 294 8.61 -5.79 -2.47
C SER A 294 9.50 -4.76 -3.16
N LEU A 295 10.33 -5.19 -4.12
CA LEU A 295 11.19 -4.31 -4.89
C LEU A 295 10.51 -3.87 -6.19
N SER A 296 10.40 -2.56 -6.41
CA SER A 296 9.81 -1.95 -7.61
C SER A 296 10.89 -1.41 -8.54
N LEU A 297 10.80 -1.74 -9.82
CA LEU A 297 11.69 -1.29 -10.89
C LEU A 297 10.88 -0.80 -12.10
N GLY A 298 11.42 0.20 -12.80
CA GLY A 298 10.80 0.78 -13.99
C GLY A 298 9.83 1.93 -13.66
N VAL A 299 8.69 1.98 -14.35
CA VAL A 299 7.72 3.07 -14.19
C VAL A 299 7.14 3.14 -12.79
N ALA A 300 7.04 4.36 -12.27
CA ALA A 300 6.46 4.62 -10.96
C ALA A 300 4.95 4.34 -10.94
N ARG A 301 4.47 3.71 -9.87
CA ARG A 301 3.03 3.42 -9.67
C ARG A 301 2.62 3.65 -8.23
N GLU A 302 1.32 3.81 -8.02
CA GLU A 302 0.73 3.98 -6.69
C GLU A 302 0.41 2.63 -6.08
N PHE A 303 1.00 2.36 -4.91
CA PHE A 303 0.62 1.29 -4.02
C PHE A 303 -0.36 1.84 -2.99
N ARG A 304 -1.61 1.42 -3.07
CA ARG A 304 -2.65 1.92 -2.17
C ARG A 304 -2.97 0.91 -1.09
N VAL A 305 -3.00 1.36 0.16
CA VAL A 305 -3.41 0.58 1.32
C VAL A 305 -4.70 1.16 1.92
N ARG A 306 -5.47 0.29 2.58
CA ARG A 306 -6.62 0.71 3.41
C ARG A 306 -6.81 -0.26 4.57
N ARG A 307 -7.31 0.25 5.70
CA ARG A 307 -7.58 -0.55 6.89
C ARG A 307 -8.78 -1.46 6.68
N ILE A 308 -8.75 -2.62 7.33
CA ILE A 308 -9.88 -3.52 7.44
C ILE A 308 -10.60 -3.19 8.75
N VAL A 309 -11.80 -2.62 8.64
CA VAL A 309 -12.62 -2.26 9.82
C VAL A 309 -13.69 -3.35 10.01
N ALA A 310 -13.80 -3.87 11.23
CA ALA A 310 -14.81 -4.89 11.56
C ALA A 310 -16.22 -4.30 11.49
N GLN A 311 -17.18 -5.11 11.05
CA GLN A 311 -18.60 -4.76 11.10
C GLN A 311 -19.13 -5.12 12.50
N GLY A 312 -20.00 -4.27 13.07
CA GLY A 312 -20.74 -4.61 14.28
C GLY A 312 -21.76 -5.74 14.01
N GLU A 313 -22.09 -6.52 15.03
CA GLU A 313 -23.00 -7.68 14.94
C GLU A 313 -24.37 -7.32 14.34
N GLU A 314 -24.90 -6.14 14.64
CA GLU A 314 -26.18 -5.66 14.14
C GLU A 314 -26.21 -5.39 12.62
N GLU A 315 -25.08 -5.01 12.02
CA GLU A 315 -24.98 -4.73 10.58
C GLU A 315 -24.67 -5.99 9.76
N ALA A 316 -23.83 -6.88 10.29
CA ALA A 316 -23.55 -8.17 9.64
C ALA A 316 -24.81 -9.04 9.48
N ASN A 317 -25.74 -8.96 10.45
CA ASN A 317 -27.04 -9.61 10.39
C ASN A 317 -28.05 -8.89 9.47
N ARG A 318 -27.88 -7.60 9.18
CA ARG A 318 -28.72 -6.86 8.23
C ARG A 318 -28.31 -7.14 6.78
N GLU A 319 -27.02 -7.08 6.45
CA GLU A 319 -26.52 -7.39 5.09
C GLU A 319 -26.76 -8.87 4.72
N ALA A 320 -26.72 -9.81 5.67
CA ALA A 320 -27.06 -11.21 5.42
C ALA A 320 -28.56 -11.45 5.14
N ASN A 321 -29.43 -10.49 5.51
CA ASN A 321 -30.88 -10.55 5.29
C ASN A 321 -31.36 -9.59 4.18
N GLU A 322 -30.49 -8.75 3.61
CA GLU A 322 -30.83 -7.77 2.56
C GLU A 322 -31.17 -8.40 1.20
N ASP A 323 -31.00 -9.72 1.04
CA ASP A 323 -31.52 -10.45 -0.12
C ASP A 323 -33.07 -10.62 -0.09
N LYS A 324 -33.79 -10.11 0.93
CA LYS A 324 -35.25 -10.30 1.04
C LYS A 324 -36.14 -9.14 1.46
N ASP A 325 -35.67 -7.94 1.79
CA ASP A 325 -36.60 -6.86 2.18
C ASP A 325 -36.24 -5.47 1.61
N THR A 326 -37.08 -4.99 0.69
CA THR A 326 -36.96 -3.71 -0.04
C THR A 326 -37.66 -2.55 0.67
N SER A 327 -37.58 -2.46 2.01
CA SER A 327 -38.19 -1.36 2.75
C SER A 327 -37.13 -0.43 3.38
N PRO A 328 -37.21 0.90 3.15
CA PRO A 328 -36.21 1.84 3.67
C PRO A 328 -36.46 2.04 5.17
N SER A 329 -35.76 1.28 5.99
CA SER A 329 -35.70 1.53 7.44
C SER A 329 -34.92 2.82 7.71
N SER A 330 -35.53 3.74 8.44
CA SER A 330 -34.91 4.98 8.93
C SER A 330 -33.74 4.66 9.88
N LYS A 331 -32.51 4.66 9.36
CA LYS A 331 -31.29 4.55 10.18
C LYS A 331 -31.21 5.74 11.15
N SER A 332 -31.07 5.47 12.45
CA SER A 332 -30.87 6.50 13.48
C SER A 332 -29.62 7.33 13.20
N THR A 333 -29.59 8.60 13.60
CA THR A 333 -28.46 9.53 13.39
C THR A 333 -27.12 8.96 13.89
N GLU A 334 -27.12 8.31 15.06
CA GLU A 334 -25.93 7.64 15.63
C GLU A 334 -25.41 6.50 14.73
N SER A 335 -26.30 5.74 14.08
CA SER A 335 -25.89 4.67 13.16
C SER A 335 -25.30 5.21 11.84
N GLN A 336 -25.73 6.40 11.42
CA GLN A 336 -25.17 7.08 10.24
C GLN A 336 -23.79 7.66 10.53
N GLU A 337 -23.60 8.29 11.69
CA GLU A 337 -22.30 8.82 12.14
C GLU A 337 -21.26 7.71 12.34
N ALA A 338 -21.65 6.60 12.96
CA ALA A 338 -20.79 5.43 13.11
C ALA A 338 -20.41 4.82 11.74
N SER A 339 -21.36 4.77 10.79
CA SER A 339 -21.11 4.31 9.43
C SER A 339 -20.17 5.24 8.66
N ALA A 340 -20.31 6.56 8.84
CA ALA A 340 -19.43 7.55 8.22
C ALA A 340 -18.00 7.46 8.78
N ALA A 341 -17.84 7.41 10.11
CA ALA A 341 -16.55 7.24 10.76
C ALA A 341 -15.84 5.94 10.35
N ARG A 342 -16.59 4.83 10.17
CA ARG A 342 -16.05 3.58 9.63
C ARG A 342 -15.57 3.74 8.18
N ALA A 343 -16.34 4.41 7.34
CA ALA A 343 -15.96 4.64 5.96
C ALA A 343 -14.73 5.55 5.84
N ASP A 344 -14.61 6.52 6.73
CA ASP A 344 -13.43 7.38 6.87
C ASP A 344 -12.20 6.58 7.32
N ALA A 345 -12.35 5.70 8.32
CA ALA A 345 -11.30 4.80 8.76
C ALA A 345 -10.86 3.78 7.68
N GLN A 346 -11.74 3.49 6.71
CA GLN A 346 -11.45 2.68 5.51
C GLN A 346 -10.93 3.52 4.33
N GLY A 347 -10.66 4.82 4.54
CA GLY A 347 -10.10 5.68 3.52
C GLY A 347 -8.75 5.18 3.00
N GLN A 348 -8.42 5.59 1.77
CA GLN A 348 -7.29 5.06 1.04
C GLN A 348 -6.04 5.87 1.35
N ILE A 349 -4.92 5.19 1.55
CA ILE A 349 -3.59 5.80 1.63
C ILE A 349 -2.80 5.35 0.40
N SER A 350 -2.24 6.28 -0.35
CA SER A 350 -1.42 6.03 -1.53
C SER A 350 0.05 6.24 -1.21
N ILE A 351 0.86 5.24 -1.48
CA ILE A 351 2.31 5.26 -1.36
C ILE A 351 2.89 5.24 -2.77
N HIS A 352 3.70 6.25 -3.10
CA HIS A 352 4.34 6.33 -4.41
C HIS A 352 5.54 5.36 -4.46
N LEU A 353 5.55 4.45 -5.45
CA LEU A 353 6.63 3.49 -5.65
C LEU A 353 7.43 3.85 -6.91
N PRO A 354 8.48 4.69 -6.81
CA PRO A 354 9.36 5.00 -7.93
C PRO A 354 10.27 3.82 -8.29
N HIS A 355 11.01 3.97 -9.40
CA HIS A 355 12.09 3.05 -9.76
C HIS A 355 13.04 2.82 -8.58
N ASN A 356 13.46 1.56 -8.39
CA ASN A 356 14.43 1.16 -7.38
C ASN A 356 13.99 1.50 -5.93
N SER A 357 12.73 1.19 -5.61
CA SER A 357 12.20 1.31 -4.25
C SER A 357 11.88 -0.06 -3.66
N LEU A 358 12.40 -0.34 -2.46
CA LEU A 358 12.05 -1.51 -1.66
C LEU A 358 10.98 -1.12 -0.65
N LEU A 359 9.78 -1.66 -0.80
CA LEU A 359 8.69 -1.55 0.17
C LEU A 359 8.65 -2.81 1.03
N ILE A 360 8.62 -2.66 2.34
CA ILE A 360 8.55 -3.75 3.32
C ILE A 360 7.18 -3.68 3.97
N MET A 361 6.37 -4.72 3.80
CA MET A 361 5.10 -4.90 4.50
C MET A 361 5.35 -5.67 5.80
N HIS A 362 5.14 -5.02 6.94
CA HIS A 362 5.36 -5.58 8.27
C HIS A 362 4.23 -6.53 8.71
N ALA A 363 4.45 -7.23 9.82
CA ALA A 363 3.68 -8.37 10.28
C ALA A 363 2.16 -8.15 10.31
N GLU A 364 1.68 -6.97 10.71
CA GLU A 364 0.24 -6.68 10.79
C GLU A 364 -0.43 -6.39 9.44
N MET A 365 0.32 -6.29 8.35
CA MET A 365 -0.17 -5.81 7.06
C MET A 365 -1.26 -6.71 6.47
N GLN A 366 -1.09 -8.03 6.48
CA GLN A 366 -2.01 -8.92 5.77
C GLN A 366 -3.31 -9.17 6.53
N GLU A 367 -3.26 -9.03 7.85
CA GLU A 367 -4.37 -9.24 8.77
C GLU A 367 -5.22 -7.98 8.91
N GLU A 368 -4.61 -6.81 8.99
CA GLU A 368 -5.29 -5.57 9.37
C GLU A 368 -5.51 -4.61 8.18
N TRP A 369 -4.85 -4.85 7.05
CA TRP A 369 -4.89 -3.98 5.88
C TRP A 369 -5.09 -4.76 4.58
N LYS A 370 -5.58 -4.05 3.56
CA LYS A 370 -5.57 -4.50 2.17
C LYS A 370 -4.73 -3.56 1.35
N HIS A 371 -4.08 -4.09 0.32
CA HIS A 371 -3.29 -3.33 -0.63
C HIS A 371 -3.69 -3.57 -2.08
N SER A 372 -3.30 -2.64 -2.96
CA SER A 372 -3.60 -2.66 -4.38
C SER A 372 -2.55 -1.87 -5.17
N ILE A 373 -2.43 -2.16 -6.47
CA ILE A 373 -1.79 -1.27 -7.43
C ILE A 373 -2.90 -0.66 -8.27
N ALA A 374 -3.15 0.64 -8.11
CA ALA A 374 -4.24 1.32 -8.80
C ALA A 374 -3.88 1.57 -10.28
N PRO A 375 -4.85 1.48 -11.22
CA PRO A 375 -4.67 2.02 -12.57
C PRO A 375 -4.26 3.49 -12.49
N ALA A 376 -3.34 3.89 -13.38
CA ALA A 376 -2.95 5.28 -13.54
C ALA A 376 -3.71 5.90 -14.72
N GLN A 377 -3.98 7.21 -14.68
CA GLN A 377 -4.47 7.92 -15.85
C GLN A 377 -3.33 8.24 -16.82
N THR A 378 -2.19 8.64 -16.25
CA THR A 378 -0.96 8.97 -16.97
C THR A 378 0.22 8.32 -16.27
N ILE A 379 1.25 7.98 -17.04
CA ILE A 379 2.52 7.47 -16.54
C ILE A 379 3.65 8.22 -17.23
N SER A 380 4.71 8.50 -16.48
CA SER A 380 5.96 9.00 -17.04
C SER A 380 6.80 7.80 -17.47
N PRO A 381 7.16 7.67 -18.77
CA PRO A 381 7.98 6.55 -19.23
C PRO A 381 9.36 6.53 -18.56
N HIS A 382 9.80 5.34 -18.18
CA HIS A 382 11.13 5.09 -17.65
C HIS A 382 12.14 4.87 -18.81
N PRO A 383 13.38 5.40 -18.73
CA PRO A 383 14.34 5.31 -19.84
C PRO A 383 14.63 3.90 -20.36
N ILE A 384 14.59 2.90 -19.48
CA ILE A 384 14.89 1.50 -19.82
C ILE A 384 13.62 0.69 -20.12
N SER A 385 12.57 0.86 -19.31
CA SER A 385 11.39 -0.01 -19.36
C SER A 385 10.22 0.58 -20.14
N GLY A 386 10.36 1.79 -20.67
CA GLY A 386 9.28 2.52 -21.31
C GLY A 386 8.11 2.69 -20.34
N ASN A 387 6.97 2.08 -20.66
CA ASN A 387 5.74 2.16 -19.87
C ASN A 387 5.58 1.05 -18.83
N ARG A 388 6.57 0.16 -18.71
CA ARG A 388 6.47 -1.04 -17.87
C ARG A 388 6.99 -0.83 -16.47
N ARG A 389 6.30 -1.43 -15.50
CA ARG A 389 6.76 -1.62 -14.13
C ARG A 389 6.97 -3.09 -13.86
N ILE A 390 8.16 -3.43 -13.37
CA ILE A 390 8.47 -4.74 -12.80
C ILE A 390 8.43 -4.64 -11.28
N ASN A 391 7.78 -5.60 -10.65
CA ASN A 391 7.71 -5.69 -9.20
C ASN A 391 8.07 -7.10 -8.75
N ILE A 392 9.01 -7.19 -7.83
CA ILE A 392 9.47 -8.45 -7.25
C ILE A 392 8.99 -8.50 -5.81
N THR A 393 8.02 -9.36 -5.52
CA THR A 393 7.50 -9.59 -4.17
C THR A 393 8.14 -10.85 -3.59
N TYR A 394 9.15 -10.64 -2.76
CA TYR A 394 9.84 -11.68 -2.00
C TYR A 394 9.00 -12.14 -0.82
N ARG A 395 8.86 -13.45 -0.70
CA ARG A 395 8.07 -14.15 0.30
C ARG A 395 8.92 -15.21 0.98
N TRP A 396 8.62 -15.44 2.25
CA TRP A 396 9.19 -16.52 3.04
C TRP A 396 8.13 -17.57 3.32
N TYR A 397 8.19 -18.68 2.59
CA TYR A 397 7.38 -19.85 2.85
C TYR A 397 8.00 -20.65 3.98
N ARG A 398 7.21 -20.92 5.02
CA ARG A 398 7.68 -21.56 6.23
C ARG A 398 7.67 -23.07 6.07
N ASP A 399 8.75 -23.74 6.47
CA ASP A 399 8.86 -25.20 6.39
C ASP A 399 7.77 -25.91 7.21
N THR A 400 7.39 -25.32 8.35
CA THR A 400 6.32 -25.82 9.22
C THR A 400 4.92 -25.71 8.60
N LEU A 401 4.78 -24.98 7.50
CA LEU A 401 3.56 -24.82 6.70
C LEU A 401 3.69 -25.46 5.32
N HIS A 402 4.66 -26.33 5.10
CA HIS A 402 4.79 -27.09 3.87
C HIS A 402 3.48 -27.86 3.56
N PRO A 403 3.02 -27.97 2.28
CA PRO A 403 1.76 -28.62 1.88
C PRO A 403 1.51 -30.02 2.48
N ARG A 404 2.58 -30.81 2.69
CA ARG A 404 2.53 -32.11 3.39
C ARG A 404 1.98 -32.06 4.82
N TYR A 405 2.12 -30.93 5.51
CA TYR A 405 1.68 -30.72 6.88
C TYR A 405 0.36 -29.96 6.95
N THR A 406 -0.01 -29.21 5.92
CA THR A 406 -1.26 -28.44 5.93
C THR A 406 -2.48 -29.36 5.73
N PRO A 407 -3.62 -29.03 6.35
CA PRO A 407 -4.80 -29.88 6.28
C PRO A 407 -5.36 -29.93 4.86
N ARG A 408 -5.95 -31.07 4.52
CA ARG A 408 -6.71 -31.24 3.28
C ARG A 408 -8.21 -31.14 3.54
N CYS A 409 -8.92 -30.54 2.58
CA CYS A 409 -10.38 -30.47 2.59
C CYS A 409 -10.99 -31.87 2.39
N ARG A 410 -12.29 -32.01 2.66
CA ARG A 410 -13.07 -33.23 2.33
C ARG A 410 -13.08 -33.58 0.84
N CYS A 411 -12.76 -32.60 -0.01
CA CYS A 411 -12.62 -32.72 -1.45
C CYS A 411 -11.21 -33.16 -1.92
N GLY A 412 -10.30 -33.47 -1.00
CA GLY A 412 -8.92 -33.89 -1.28
C GLY A 412 -7.93 -32.77 -1.68
N GLN A 413 -8.43 -31.56 -1.97
CA GLN A 413 -7.60 -30.37 -2.21
C GLN A 413 -6.96 -29.84 -0.91
N HIS A 414 -5.84 -29.13 -1.00
CA HIS A 414 -5.26 -28.43 0.14
C HIS A 414 -6.24 -27.37 0.66
N ALA A 415 -6.41 -27.31 1.98
CA ALA A 415 -7.10 -26.20 2.61
C ALA A 415 -6.20 -24.96 2.57
N ILE A 416 -6.81 -23.79 2.49
CA ILE A 416 -6.09 -22.51 2.55
C ILE A 416 -6.21 -21.92 3.96
N LEU A 417 -5.21 -21.16 4.36
CA LEU A 417 -5.24 -20.41 5.60
C LEU A 417 -5.84 -19.02 5.37
N ARG A 418 -6.76 -18.59 6.22
CA ARG A 418 -7.27 -17.21 6.26
C ARG A 418 -7.31 -16.67 7.67
N CYS A 419 -7.09 -15.37 7.81
CA CYS A 419 -7.38 -14.62 9.01
C CYS A 419 -8.85 -14.16 8.99
N SER A 420 -9.56 -14.32 10.10
CA SER A 420 -10.89 -13.75 10.30
C SER A 420 -10.74 -12.25 10.60
N GLN A 421 -11.34 -11.41 9.76
CA GLN A 421 -11.18 -9.95 9.82
C GLN A 421 -12.51 -9.21 10.04
N ARG A 422 -13.65 -9.88 9.79
CA ARG A 422 -14.97 -9.24 9.71
C ARG A 422 -15.71 -9.18 11.04
N LYS A 423 -15.76 -10.30 11.77
CA LYS A 423 -16.48 -10.42 13.04
C LYS A 423 -15.58 -10.05 14.21
N GLN A 424 -16.02 -9.12 15.05
CA GLN A 424 -15.23 -8.60 16.16
C GLN A 424 -14.73 -9.71 17.11
N GLU A 425 -15.60 -10.66 17.48
CA GLU A 425 -15.30 -11.76 18.41
C GLU A 425 -14.23 -12.73 17.91
N THR A 426 -14.13 -12.90 16.58
CA THR A 426 -13.19 -13.84 15.95
C THR A 426 -12.04 -13.13 15.24
N ARG A 427 -11.98 -11.79 15.33
CA ARG A 427 -10.98 -10.99 14.62
C ARG A 427 -9.59 -11.42 15.06
N GLY A 428 -8.69 -11.63 14.09
CA GLY A 428 -7.32 -12.08 14.35
C GLY A 428 -7.18 -13.58 14.57
N ARG A 429 -8.28 -14.35 14.60
CA ARG A 429 -8.22 -15.82 14.60
C ARG A 429 -8.02 -16.34 13.18
N TYR A 430 -7.30 -17.45 13.07
CA TYR A 430 -6.98 -18.07 11.79
C TYR A 430 -7.79 -19.34 11.56
N MET A 431 -8.16 -19.61 10.32
CA MET A 431 -8.97 -20.76 9.95
C MET A 431 -8.47 -21.40 8.66
N TRP A 432 -8.49 -22.73 8.64
CA TRP A 432 -8.34 -23.55 7.45
C TRP A 432 -9.69 -23.74 6.78
N MET A 433 -9.77 -23.45 5.49
CA MET A 433 -11.01 -23.60 4.73
C MET A 433 -10.79 -24.14 3.34
N CYS A 434 -11.82 -24.77 2.76
CA CYS A 434 -11.78 -25.17 1.36
C CYS A 434 -11.74 -23.94 0.43
N TYR A 435 -10.90 -24.01 -0.61
CA TYR A 435 -10.88 -23.01 -1.68
C TYR A 435 -11.33 -23.56 -3.04
N ALA A 436 -11.69 -24.83 -3.14
CA ALA A 436 -12.00 -25.45 -4.43
C ALA A 436 -13.14 -24.73 -5.18
N GLY A 437 -14.12 -24.16 -4.47
CA GLY A 437 -15.22 -23.39 -5.08
C GLY A 437 -14.83 -22.04 -5.69
N PHE A 438 -13.57 -21.61 -5.56
CA PHE A 438 -13.03 -20.42 -6.24
C PHE A 438 -12.15 -20.78 -7.45
N ALA A 439 -11.93 -22.08 -7.69
CA ALA A 439 -11.23 -22.55 -8.86
C ALA A 439 -12.23 -22.82 -9.99
N PRO A 440 -11.93 -22.43 -11.25
CA PRO A 440 -12.82 -22.68 -12.38
C PRO A 440 -13.25 -24.15 -12.50
N GLY A 441 -14.56 -24.39 -12.51
CA GLY A 441 -15.14 -25.71 -12.74
C GLY A 441 -15.04 -26.70 -11.58
N LYS A 442 -14.68 -26.25 -10.37
CA LYS A 442 -14.66 -27.09 -9.15
C LYS A 442 -15.74 -26.66 -8.17
N GLU A 443 -16.37 -27.63 -7.51
CA GLU A 443 -17.25 -27.36 -6.38
C GLU A 443 -16.45 -27.41 -5.07
N GLY A 444 -16.69 -26.42 -4.20
CA GLY A 444 -16.09 -26.38 -2.87
C GLY A 444 -16.74 -27.39 -1.93
N CYS A 445 -15.97 -27.95 -1.00
CA CYS A 445 -16.59 -28.58 0.17
C CYS A 445 -16.69 -27.57 1.31
N THR A 446 -17.66 -27.73 2.20
CA THR A 446 -17.89 -26.85 3.36
C THR A 446 -16.86 -27.06 4.49
N PHE A 447 -15.66 -27.54 4.17
CA PHE A 447 -14.60 -27.79 5.14
C PHE A 447 -14.16 -26.48 5.82
N PHE A 448 -14.10 -26.54 7.14
CA PHE A 448 -13.71 -25.47 8.02
C PHE A 448 -13.05 -26.07 9.27
N GLN A 449 -11.94 -25.49 9.69
CA GLN A 449 -11.25 -25.83 10.95
C GLN A 449 -10.54 -24.59 11.48
N TRP A 450 -10.67 -24.29 12.78
CA TRP A 450 -9.85 -23.25 13.40
C TRP A 450 -8.39 -23.70 13.42
N ALA A 451 -7.49 -22.80 13.03
CA ALA A 451 -6.06 -23.04 13.07
C ALA A 451 -5.51 -22.66 14.45
N GLU A 452 -4.61 -23.47 14.97
CA GLU A 452 -3.91 -23.24 16.23
C GLU A 452 -2.42 -23.08 15.93
N PHE A 453 -1.83 -22.04 16.51
CA PHE A 453 -0.44 -21.66 16.29
C PHE A 453 0.26 -21.42 17.64
N ASP A 454 1.53 -21.77 17.72
CA ASP A 454 2.41 -21.33 18.80
C ASP A 454 2.74 -19.84 18.68
N ASP A 455 3.44 -19.26 19.66
CA ASP A 455 3.78 -17.82 19.65
C ASP A 455 4.62 -17.38 18.43
N ASP A 456 5.32 -18.29 17.77
CA ASP A 456 6.07 -18.03 16.54
C ASP A 456 5.26 -18.26 15.27
N GLY A 457 3.98 -18.62 15.39
CA GLY A 457 3.11 -18.87 14.24
C GLY A 457 3.30 -20.24 13.59
N ASN A 458 3.94 -21.20 14.26
CA ASN A 458 4.01 -22.58 13.77
C ASN A 458 2.74 -23.33 14.13
N PRO A 459 2.18 -24.14 13.21
CA PRO A 459 0.99 -24.94 13.52
C PRO A 459 1.23 -25.90 14.70
N VAL A 460 0.24 -25.99 15.60
CA VAL A 460 0.21 -26.99 16.66
C VAL A 460 -0.64 -28.17 16.18
N TRP A 461 0.00 -29.29 15.87
CA TRP A 461 -0.70 -30.52 15.48
C TRP A 461 -0.85 -31.46 16.68
N ASP A 462 -2.06 -31.99 16.89
CA ASP A 462 -2.31 -33.03 17.90
C ASP A 462 -1.48 -34.29 17.60
N LYS A 463 -0.33 -34.42 18.26
CA LYS A 463 0.47 -35.65 18.43
C LYS A 463 0.72 -36.48 17.16
N LYS A 464 1.71 -36.03 16.37
CA LYS A 464 2.84 -36.86 15.93
C LYS A 464 4.01 -35.89 15.72
N ARG A 465 5.18 -36.22 16.26
CA ARG A 465 6.41 -35.51 15.89
C ARG A 465 6.43 -35.46 14.37
N ILE A 466 6.48 -34.25 13.83
CA ILE A 466 6.87 -34.02 12.46
C ILE A 466 8.20 -34.75 12.32
N GLU A 467 8.24 -35.88 11.61
CA GLU A 467 9.51 -36.47 11.22
C GLU A 467 10.23 -35.40 10.40
N ASP A 468 11.46 -35.06 10.78
CA ASP A 468 12.29 -33.96 10.24
C ASP A 468 12.64 -34.10 8.74
N ASP A 469 11.95 -34.98 8.00
CA ASP A 469 12.20 -35.32 6.60
C ASP A 469 11.45 -34.40 5.60
N ALA A 470 10.94 -33.23 6.05
CA ALA A 470 10.57 -32.18 5.10
C ALA A 470 11.80 -31.54 4.48
N PRO A 471 11.95 -31.54 3.14
CA PRO A 471 12.93 -30.71 2.47
C PRO A 471 12.67 -29.24 2.86
N THR A 472 13.70 -28.60 3.39
CA THR A 472 13.70 -27.17 3.66
C THR A 472 13.80 -26.40 2.35
N LEU A 473 12.90 -25.43 2.12
CA LEU A 473 13.05 -24.53 0.98
C LEU A 473 14.30 -23.67 1.23
N ALA A 474 15.30 -23.78 0.35
CA ALA A 474 16.52 -23.02 0.52
C ALA A 474 16.26 -21.54 0.22
N ASN A 475 16.99 -20.71 0.94
CA ASN A 475 17.04 -19.29 0.66
C ASN A 475 17.58 -19.06 -0.77
N PHE A 476 17.11 -18.02 -1.47
CA PHE A 476 17.68 -17.60 -2.77
C PHE A 476 19.21 -17.50 -2.71
N SER A 477 19.76 -17.06 -1.58
CA SER A 477 21.19 -16.90 -1.38
C SER A 477 21.95 -18.21 -1.05
N ALA A 478 21.26 -19.32 -0.77
CA ALA A 478 21.86 -20.54 -0.21
C ALA A 478 22.27 -21.60 -1.24
N SER A 479 22.18 -21.31 -2.54
CA SER A 479 22.56 -22.27 -3.59
C SER A 479 24.05 -22.17 -3.95
N GLN A 480 24.83 -23.07 -3.32
CA GLN A 480 26.21 -23.55 -3.57
C GLN A 480 27.31 -22.52 -3.87
#